data_AF-E3M1A1-F1
#
_entry.id   AF-E3M1A1-F1
#
_cell.length_a   1.000
_cell.length_b   1.000
_cell.length_c   1.000
_cell.angle_alpha   90.00
_cell.angle_beta   90.00
_cell.angle_gamma   90.00
#
_symmetry.space_group_name_H-M   'P 1'
#
loop_
_entity.id
_entity.type
_entity.pdbx_description
1 polymer ?
#
loop_
_entity_poly.entity_id
_entity_poly.type
_entity_poly.pdbx_seq_one_letter_code
_entity_poly.pdbx_strand_id
1 'polypeptide(L)'
;MHLEHDLNAYLKIELDRVVEDDEQQSRSNKKHTELMIQLTDKKASKAAALAKKVLRWPIGQTLPTQITYDSSEEQLIVVGPTSEAVVPFPKSKIDSLTATAIAKLGVTAKAKTFSSFAVNPIDTFDVRTVMKSIQNVIENPEKEKRWKQLTEKLEECSNGEASGALSAIEQTQLMDAIRKYADDVDSDLETLDAMLVAVVTARILSYRNEDVFLRLCVEKQKTNVVEIVLNDSARVVSEFILAELLKIAAGKPEDERREQVCQVLARNFSKQPMTEATAEVLTVSESIDIMTSLTEIYRELSKIDISGKALALITILMDAHGSRIVYEDKLHQKFAAVSNFIIEMQSLVGTFARLEAAIEETSDSLPASNVVIRINPIAHPINW
;
A
#
# COMPACT_ATOMS: atom_id res chain seq x y z
N MET A 1 -31.77 -16.65 -15.58
CA MET A 1 -32.18 -16.47 -14.17
C MET A 1 -32.33 -14.99 -13.96
N HIS A 2 -33.49 -14.59 -13.46
CA HIS A 2 -33.84 -13.20 -13.14
C HIS A 2 -34.61 -13.23 -11.82
N LEU A 3 -34.11 -12.54 -10.79
CA LEU A 3 -34.80 -12.37 -9.51
C LEU A 3 -35.00 -10.89 -9.23
N GLU A 4 -36.10 -10.52 -8.59
CA GLU A 4 -36.38 -9.13 -8.23
C GLU A 4 -36.78 -9.00 -6.77
N HIS A 5 -36.43 -7.85 -6.17
CA HIS A 5 -36.85 -7.46 -4.83
C HIS A 5 -37.23 -5.98 -4.80
N ASP A 6 -38.48 -5.70 -4.42
CA ASP A 6 -38.97 -4.33 -4.24
C ASP A 6 -38.47 -3.75 -2.92
N LEU A 7 -37.74 -2.62 -3.00
CA LEU A 7 -37.29 -1.90 -1.81
C LEU A 7 -38.35 -0.94 -1.31
N ASN A 8 -39.02 -0.24 -2.23
CA ASN A 8 -40.10 0.69 -1.92
C ASN A 8 -40.92 1.02 -3.18
N ALA A 9 -41.80 2.03 -3.09
CA ALA A 9 -42.68 2.45 -4.18
C ALA A 9 -41.95 3.03 -5.42
N TYR A 10 -40.64 3.28 -5.33
CA TYR A 10 -39.83 3.94 -6.37
C TYR A 10 -38.66 3.08 -6.85
N LEU A 11 -38.10 2.23 -5.99
CA LEU A 11 -36.89 1.45 -6.29
C LEU A 11 -37.14 -0.05 -6.18
N LYS A 12 -36.55 -0.81 -7.11
CA LYS A 12 -36.43 -2.27 -7.03
C LYS A 12 -35.00 -2.72 -7.34
N ILE A 13 -34.63 -3.89 -6.84
CA ILE A 13 -33.37 -4.56 -7.15
C ILE A 13 -33.69 -5.74 -8.07
N GLU A 14 -32.87 -5.91 -9.11
CA GLU A 14 -32.90 -7.01 -10.04
C GLU A 14 -31.58 -7.77 -9.95
N LEU A 15 -31.62 -9.10 -10.06
CA LEU A 15 -30.44 -9.97 -10.11
C LEU A 15 -30.52 -10.82 -11.37
N ASP A 16 -29.57 -10.59 -12.28
CA ASP A 16 -29.44 -11.31 -13.54
C ASP A 16 -28.18 -12.15 -13.59
N ARG A 17 -28.23 -13.28 -14.30
CA ARG A 17 -27.00 -13.97 -14.71
C ARG A 17 -26.36 -13.21 -15.86
N VAL A 18 -25.06 -12.93 -15.78
CA VAL A 18 -24.31 -12.36 -16.90
C VAL A 18 -24.14 -13.45 -17.96
N VAL A 19 -24.64 -13.21 -19.17
CA VAL A 19 -24.48 -14.10 -20.32
C VAL A 19 -23.29 -13.59 -21.13
N GLU A 20 -22.24 -14.39 -21.26
CA GLU A 20 -21.09 -14.10 -22.15
C GLU A 20 -21.41 -14.63 -23.57
N ASP A 21 -21.11 -13.85 -24.61
CA ASP A 21 -21.24 -14.27 -26.01
C ASP A 21 -20.35 -15.48 -26.32
N ASP A 22 -20.78 -16.34 -27.25
CA ASP A 22 -20.15 -17.64 -27.55
C ASP A 22 -18.67 -17.56 -27.95
N GLU A 23 -18.21 -16.44 -28.53
CA GLU A 23 -16.80 -16.21 -28.84
C GLU A 23 -15.93 -15.93 -27.59
N GLN A 24 -16.50 -15.29 -26.56
CA GLN A 24 -15.81 -14.99 -25.29
C GLN A 24 -15.76 -16.20 -24.35
N GLN A 25 -16.78 -17.06 -24.38
CA GLN A 25 -16.79 -18.30 -23.59
C GLN A 25 -15.63 -19.23 -23.97
N SER A 26 -15.24 -19.28 -25.25
CA SER A 26 -14.13 -20.12 -25.72
C SER A 26 -12.74 -19.70 -25.21
N ARG A 27 -12.58 -18.46 -24.71
CA ARG A 27 -11.31 -17.88 -24.19
C ARG A 27 -11.32 -17.64 -22.68
N SER A 28 -12.46 -17.82 -22.02
CA SER A 28 -12.69 -17.46 -20.62
C SER A 28 -12.32 -18.62 -19.68
N ASN A 29 -11.11 -18.57 -19.08
CA ASN A 29 -10.70 -19.48 -17.98
C ASN A 29 -11.33 -19.07 -16.61
N LYS A 30 -12.55 -18.53 -16.59
CA LYS A 30 -13.17 -18.02 -15.37
C LYS A 30 -13.64 -19.15 -14.45
N LYS A 31 -13.19 -19.13 -13.18
CA LYS A 31 -13.51 -20.10 -12.12
C LYS A 31 -14.78 -19.79 -11.32
N HIS A 32 -15.68 -18.91 -11.79
CA HIS A 32 -16.92 -18.52 -11.10
C HIS A 32 -18.02 -18.10 -12.09
N THR A 33 -19.28 -18.20 -11.67
CA THR A 33 -20.43 -17.63 -12.41
C THR A 33 -20.60 -16.18 -11.98
N GLU A 34 -20.73 -15.25 -12.93
CA GLU A 34 -20.97 -13.83 -12.62
C GLU A 34 -22.49 -13.53 -12.59
N LEU A 35 -22.94 -12.89 -11.52
CA LEU A 35 -24.31 -12.43 -11.34
C LEU A 35 -24.32 -10.90 -11.24
N MET A 36 -25.19 -10.22 -11.96
CA MET A 36 -25.33 -8.78 -11.96
C MET A 36 -26.52 -8.36 -11.10
N ILE A 37 -26.23 -7.65 -10.01
CA ILE A 37 -27.23 -6.95 -9.20
C ILE A 37 -27.42 -5.55 -9.81
N GLN A 38 -28.66 -5.18 -10.14
CA GLN A 38 -29.02 -3.87 -10.65
C GLN A 38 -30.08 -3.23 -9.77
N LEU A 39 -29.92 -1.95 -9.44
CA LEU A 39 -30.97 -1.16 -8.81
C LEU A 39 -31.68 -0.37 -9.90
N THR A 40 -32.99 -0.51 -10.03
CA THR A 40 -33.79 0.13 -11.08
C THR A 40 -34.85 1.06 -10.51
N ASP A 41 -35.10 2.15 -11.23
CA ASP A 41 -36.19 3.08 -10.94
C ASP A 41 -37.50 2.54 -11.53
N LYS A 42 -38.49 2.25 -10.68
CA LYS A 42 -39.79 1.70 -11.06
C LYS A 42 -40.65 2.69 -11.85
N LYS A 43 -40.39 4.00 -11.72
CA LYS A 43 -41.23 5.07 -12.29
C LYS A 43 -40.61 5.73 -13.52
N ALA A 44 -39.39 5.36 -13.91
CA ALA A 44 -38.76 5.85 -15.12
C ALA A 44 -39.42 5.24 -16.38
N SER A 45 -39.67 6.07 -17.40
CA SER A 45 -40.30 5.65 -18.67
C SER A 45 -39.44 4.72 -19.54
N LYS A 46 -38.13 4.65 -19.25
CA LYS A 46 -37.20 3.63 -19.74
C LYS A 46 -36.44 3.09 -18.52
N ALA A 47 -36.31 1.77 -18.41
CA ALA A 47 -35.62 1.10 -17.32
C ALA A 47 -34.17 1.63 -17.20
N ALA A 48 -33.99 2.63 -16.33
CA ALA A 48 -32.70 3.23 -16.06
C ALA A 48 -32.13 2.51 -14.84
N ALA A 49 -31.21 1.59 -15.06
CA ALA A 49 -30.42 1.03 -13.98
C ALA A 49 -29.64 2.17 -13.30
N LEU A 50 -29.99 2.46 -12.06
CA LEU A 50 -29.39 3.49 -11.24
C LEU A 50 -28.02 3.03 -10.72
N ALA A 51 -27.89 1.75 -10.37
CA ALA A 51 -26.63 1.16 -9.91
C ALA A 51 -26.50 -0.27 -10.41
N LYS A 52 -25.25 -0.73 -10.61
CA LYS A 52 -24.95 -2.12 -10.97
C LYS A 52 -23.78 -2.65 -10.14
N LYS A 53 -23.81 -3.93 -9.76
CA LYS A 53 -22.73 -4.63 -9.05
C LYS A 53 -22.66 -6.08 -9.52
N VAL A 54 -21.46 -6.53 -9.87
CA VAL A 54 -21.21 -7.94 -10.21
C VAL A 54 -20.83 -8.71 -8.95
N LEU A 55 -21.55 -9.79 -8.69
CA LEU A 55 -21.31 -10.79 -7.67
C LEU A 55 -20.70 -12.04 -8.31
N ARG A 56 -19.69 -12.63 -7.66
CA ARG A 56 -19.12 -13.91 -8.07
C ARG A 56 -19.82 -15.04 -7.32
N TRP A 57 -20.45 -15.96 -8.05
CA TRP A 57 -21.13 -17.14 -7.53
C TRP A 57 -20.29 -18.41 -7.76
N PRO A 58 -20.22 -19.34 -6.79
CA PRO A 58 -19.41 -20.55 -6.93
C PRO A 58 -19.83 -21.44 -8.11
N ILE A 59 -18.86 -22.07 -8.80
CA ILE A 59 -19.13 -23.02 -9.89
C ILE A 59 -19.72 -24.33 -9.33
N GLY A 60 -20.67 -24.91 -10.06
CA GLY A 60 -21.27 -26.21 -9.74
C GLY A 60 -22.37 -26.15 -8.68
N GLN A 61 -22.58 -24.98 -8.07
CA GLN A 61 -23.71 -24.74 -7.19
C GLN A 61 -24.94 -24.28 -7.96
N THR A 62 -26.10 -24.62 -7.44
CA THR A 62 -27.37 -24.14 -7.97
C THR A 62 -27.41 -22.62 -7.90
N LEU A 63 -27.93 -21.99 -8.94
CA LEU A 63 -28.09 -20.54 -8.99
C LEU A 63 -28.99 -20.05 -7.84
N PRO A 64 -28.85 -18.77 -7.43
CA PRO A 64 -29.70 -18.19 -6.40
C PRO A 64 -31.19 -18.35 -6.71
N THR A 65 -31.98 -18.57 -5.66
CA THR A 65 -33.44 -18.68 -5.73
C THR A 65 -34.13 -17.50 -5.09
N GLN A 66 -33.44 -16.73 -4.25
CA GLN A 66 -34.02 -15.60 -3.52
C GLN A 66 -33.02 -14.45 -3.34
N ILE A 67 -33.55 -13.24 -3.33
CA ILE A 67 -32.86 -12.00 -3.01
C ILE A 67 -33.72 -11.18 -2.04
N THR A 68 -33.16 -10.77 -0.92
CA THR A 68 -33.87 -10.04 0.15
C THR A 68 -32.99 -8.96 0.74
N TYR A 69 -33.59 -7.83 1.11
CA TYR A 69 -32.89 -6.77 1.83
C TYR A 69 -33.14 -6.87 3.33
N ASP A 70 -32.07 -6.95 4.12
CA ASP A 70 -32.08 -6.84 5.58
C ASP A 70 -31.83 -5.39 5.97
N SER A 71 -32.90 -4.73 6.42
CA SER A 71 -32.84 -3.32 6.82
C SER A 71 -32.18 -3.07 8.18
N SER A 72 -32.03 -4.10 9.02
CA SER A 72 -31.37 -4.00 10.34
C SER A 72 -29.85 -3.99 10.19
N GLU A 73 -29.34 -4.94 9.43
CA GLU A 73 -27.89 -5.12 9.19
C GLU A 73 -27.41 -4.38 7.93
N GLU A 74 -28.30 -3.60 7.30
CA GLU A 74 -28.03 -2.79 6.11
C GLU A 74 -27.36 -3.56 4.96
N GLN A 75 -27.90 -4.73 4.62
CA GLN A 75 -27.29 -5.65 3.67
C GLN A 75 -28.31 -6.35 2.78
N LEU A 76 -27.91 -6.62 1.55
CA LEU A 76 -28.66 -7.40 0.58
C LEU A 76 -28.17 -8.85 0.62
N ILE A 77 -29.08 -9.77 0.89
CA ILE A 77 -28.82 -11.19 1.03
C ILE A 77 -29.29 -11.90 -0.23
N VAL A 78 -28.38 -12.63 -0.88
CA VAL A 78 -28.65 -13.46 -2.06
C VAL A 78 -28.52 -14.92 -1.65
N VAL A 79 -29.64 -15.64 -1.63
CA VAL A 79 -29.72 -17.02 -1.13
C VAL A 79 -29.95 -17.99 -2.28
N GLY A 80 -29.10 -18.99 -2.36
CA GLY A 80 -29.31 -20.21 -3.14
C GLY A 80 -29.50 -21.42 -2.21
N PRO A 81 -29.87 -22.58 -2.77
CA PRO A 81 -30.14 -23.79 -1.98
C PRO A 81 -28.99 -24.27 -1.09
N THR A 82 -27.75 -23.98 -1.47
CA THR A 82 -26.54 -24.47 -0.79
C THR A 82 -25.52 -23.38 -0.49
N SER A 83 -25.84 -22.11 -0.76
CA SER A 83 -24.92 -20.99 -0.54
C SER A 83 -25.64 -19.66 -0.42
N GLU A 84 -25.00 -18.75 0.30
CA GLU A 84 -25.51 -17.42 0.59
C GLU A 84 -24.40 -16.41 0.30
N ALA A 85 -24.77 -15.28 -0.31
CA ALA A 85 -23.89 -14.14 -0.47
C ALA A 85 -24.51 -12.91 0.16
N VAL A 86 -23.70 -12.20 0.94
CA VAL A 86 -24.09 -10.98 1.62
C VAL A 86 -23.42 -9.80 0.95
N VAL A 87 -24.22 -8.79 0.59
CA VAL A 87 -23.79 -7.60 -0.13
C VAL A 87 -24.15 -6.38 0.70
N PRO A 88 -23.17 -5.66 1.28
CA PRO A 88 -23.46 -4.44 2.04
C PRO A 88 -24.24 -3.42 1.20
N PHE A 89 -25.36 -2.94 1.73
CA PHE A 89 -26.23 -1.98 1.06
C PHE A 89 -26.93 -1.04 2.07
N PRO A 90 -26.31 0.12 2.39
CA PRO A 90 -26.79 1.04 3.42
C PRO A 90 -28.20 1.59 3.16
N LYS A 91 -29.04 1.69 4.20
CA LYS A 91 -30.41 2.21 4.09
C LYS A 91 -30.42 3.69 3.69
N SER A 92 -29.44 4.45 4.18
CA SER A 92 -29.19 5.85 3.78
C SER A 92 -29.04 6.03 2.26
N LYS A 93 -28.53 5.01 1.55
CA LYS A 93 -28.40 5.03 0.09
C LYS A 93 -29.72 4.73 -0.62
N ILE A 94 -30.53 3.82 -0.06
CA ILE A 94 -31.90 3.57 -0.54
C ILE A 94 -32.71 4.86 -0.41
N ASP A 95 -32.62 5.53 0.73
CA ASP A 95 -33.37 6.77 1.00
C ASP A 95 -32.92 7.93 0.10
N SER A 96 -31.60 8.11 -0.10
CA SER A 96 -31.04 9.12 -1.00
C SER A 96 -31.43 8.91 -2.47
N LEU A 97 -31.38 7.66 -2.94
CA LEU A 97 -31.79 7.30 -4.30
C LEU A 97 -33.30 7.41 -4.48
N THR A 98 -34.08 7.12 -3.43
CA THR A 98 -35.53 7.30 -3.42
C THR A 98 -35.88 8.78 -3.50
N ALA A 99 -35.21 9.64 -2.72
CA ALA A 99 -35.37 11.08 -2.80
C ALA A 99 -35.00 11.63 -4.18
N THR A 100 -33.93 11.11 -4.79
CA THR A 100 -33.53 11.46 -6.15
C THR A 100 -34.56 11.03 -7.19
N ALA A 101 -35.11 9.81 -7.07
CA ALA A 101 -36.16 9.30 -7.95
C ALA A 101 -37.47 10.12 -7.81
N ILE A 102 -37.82 10.51 -6.59
CA ILE A 102 -38.94 11.41 -6.30
C ILE A 102 -38.72 12.79 -6.95
N ALA A 103 -37.53 13.37 -6.81
CA ALA A 103 -37.20 14.68 -7.38
C ALA A 103 -37.15 14.68 -8.93
N LYS A 104 -36.80 13.55 -9.55
CA LYS A 104 -36.74 13.39 -11.01
C LYS A 104 -38.08 13.22 -11.72
N LEU A 105 -39.19 13.11 -10.98
CA LEU A 105 -40.55 13.06 -11.56
C LEU A 105 -40.95 14.32 -12.36
N GLY A 106 -40.12 15.37 -12.41
CA GLY A 106 -40.40 16.60 -13.17
C GLY A 106 -39.36 17.03 -14.23
N VAL A 107 -38.18 16.43 -14.33
CA VAL A 107 -37.11 16.93 -15.24
C VAL A 107 -36.28 15.77 -15.82
N THR A 108 -36.12 15.75 -17.14
CA THR A 108 -35.32 14.80 -17.94
C THR A 108 -33.82 14.94 -17.69
N ALA A 109 -33.35 14.58 -16.49
CA ALA A 109 -31.93 14.54 -16.14
C ALA A 109 -31.35 13.13 -16.35
N LYS A 110 -30.33 13.04 -17.22
CA LYS A 110 -29.55 11.82 -17.55
C LYS A 110 -29.29 10.99 -16.27
N ALA A 111 -29.59 9.70 -16.33
CA ALA A 111 -29.42 8.78 -15.21
C ALA A 111 -27.93 8.62 -14.90
N LYS A 112 -27.53 8.93 -13.66
CA LYS A 112 -26.19 8.65 -13.13
C LYS A 112 -26.13 7.16 -12.82
N THR A 113 -25.23 6.42 -13.46
CA THR A 113 -24.96 5.00 -13.20
C THR A 113 -23.85 4.88 -12.17
N PHE A 114 -24.15 4.28 -11.02
CA PHE A 114 -23.16 4.06 -9.94
C PHE A 114 -22.52 2.66 -10.06
N SER A 115 -21.18 2.57 -9.89
CA SER A 115 -20.39 1.33 -9.95
C SER A 115 -20.29 0.57 -8.61
N SER A 116 -20.75 1.16 -7.49
CA SER A 116 -20.72 0.53 -6.16
C SER A 116 -21.67 1.18 -5.16
N PHE A 117 -22.08 0.43 -4.14
CA PHE A 117 -23.05 0.80 -3.11
C PHE A 117 -22.45 1.51 -1.87
N ALA A 118 -21.17 1.91 -1.89
CA ALA A 118 -20.53 2.62 -0.76
C ALA A 118 -20.93 4.12 -0.63
N VAL A 119 -20.60 4.71 0.52
CA VAL A 119 -21.32 5.79 1.26
C VAL A 119 -21.06 7.23 0.80
N ASN A 120 -20.11 7.56 -0.09
CA ASN A 120 -19.93 8.93 -0.57
C ASN A 120 -19.65 8.95 -2.08
N PRO A 121 -20.42 9.67 -2.91
CA PRO A 121 -20.06 9.89 -4.31
C PRO A 121 -18.90 10.89 -4.36
N ILE A 122 -17.69 10.37 -4.60
CA ILE A 122 -16.56 11.17 -5.07
C ILE A 122 -16.84 11.46 -6.55
N ASP A 123 -16.63 12.70 -7.01
CA ASP A 123 -16.63 13.01 -8.44
C ASP A 123 -15.72 11.99 -9.14
N THR A 124 -16.25 11.23 -10.10
CA THR A 124 -15.41 10.24 -10.78
C THR A 124 -14.41 10.99 -11.63
N PHE A 125 -13.17 11.00 -11.17
CA PHE A 125 -12.00 11.44 -11.89
C PHE A 125 -12.04 10.96 -13.36
N ASP A 126 -11.92 11.90 -14.31
CA ASP A 126 -12.03 11.61 -15.74
C ASP A 126 -10.73 11.02 -16.29
N VAL A 127 -10.53 9.72 -16.02
CA VAL A 127 -9.40 8.91 -16.49
C VAL A 127 -9.19 9.05 -18.01
N ARG A 128 -10.26 9.22 -18.80
CA ARG A 128 -10.14 9.31 -20.27
C ARG A 128 -9.43 10.59 -20.70
N THR A 129 -9.72 11.71 -20.06
CA THR A 129 -9.02 12.97 -20.36
C THR A 129 -7.55 12.91 -20.00
N VAL A 130 -7.22 12.29 -18.87
CA VAL A 130 -5.82 12.10 -18.44
C VAL A 130 -5.08 11.17 -19.38
N MET A 131 -5.68 10.04 -19.77
CA MET A 131 -5.11 9.16 -20.81
C MET A 131 -4.87 9.90 -22.13
N LYS A 132 -5.80 10.76 -22.56
CA LYS A 132 -5.63 11.55 -23.78
C LYS A 132 -4.47 12.55 -23.66
N SER A 133 -4.33 13.21 -22.50
CA SER A 133 -3.20 14.11 -22.22
C SER A 133 -1.87 13.37 -22.18
N ILE A 134 -1.84 12.16 -21.61
CA ILE A 134 -0.67 11.28 -21.60
C ILE A 134 -0.28 10.89 -23.03
N GLN A 135 -1.24 10.47 -23.85
CA GLN A 135 -0.99 10.15 -25.25
C GLN A 135 -0.44 11.36 -26.03
N ASN A 136 -0.96 12.56 -25.76
CA ASN A 136 -0.47 13.77 -26.39
C ASN A 136 1.01 14.05 -26.06
N VAL A 137 1.47 13.84 -24.82
CA VAL A 137 2.89 14.04 -24.48
C VAL A 137 3.77 12.91 -25.02
N ILE A 138 3.27 11.68 -25.10
CA ILE A 138 3.99 10.56 -25.72
C ILE A 138 4.26 10.84 -27.19
N GLU A 139 3.26 11.34 -27.92
CA GLU A 139 3.38 11.59 -29.36
C GLU A 139 4.23 12.83 -29.70
N ASN A 140 4.25 13.84 -28.84
CA ASN A 140 4.97 15.10 -29.08
C ASN A 140 5.60 15.62 -27.78
N PRO A 141 6.65 14.94 -27.26
CA PRO A 141 7.29 15.29 -25.99
C PRO A 141 8.01 16.64 -26.02
N GLU A 142 8.32 17.18 -27.19
CA GLU A 142 8.97 18.48 -27.37
C GLU A 142 8.04 19.69 -27.11
N LYS A 143 6.72 19.46 -26.98
CA LYS A 143 5.74 20.54 -26.85
C LYS A 143 5.39 20.83 -25.39
N GLU A 144 6.06 21.82 -24.80
CA GLU A 144 5.85 22.27 -23.40
C GLU A 144 4.38 22.46 -23.00
N LYS A 145 3.55 23.05 -23.87
CA LYS A 145 2.11 23.25 -23.60
C LYS A 145 1.37 21.94 -23.28
N ARG A 146 1.81 20.81 -23.84
CA ARG A 146 1.21 19.50 -23.56
C ARG A 146 1.58 18.99 -22.17
N TRP A 147 2.81 19.25 -21.72
CA TRP A 147 3.25 18.92 -20.36
C TRP A 147 2.50 19.75 -19.31
N LYS A 148 2.30 21.05 -19.55
CA LYS A 148 1.47 21.89 -18.67
C LYS A 148 0.04 21.35 -18.54
N GLN A 149 -0.58 21.00 -19.67
CA GLN A 149 -1.93 20.40 -19.67
C GLN A 149 -1.99 19.04 -18.96
N LEU A 150 -0.96 18.20 -19.11
CA LEU A 150 -0.88 16.95 -18.38
C LEU A 150 -0.73 17.19 -16.87
N THR A 151 0.12 18.13 -16.48
CA THR A 151 0.38 18.48 -15.07
C THR A 151 -0.89 18.92 -14.38
N GLU A 152 -1.63 19.88 -14.95
CA GLU A 152 -2.93 20.35 -14.43
C GLU A 152 -3.91 19.17 -14.23
N LYS A 153 -3.96 18.24 -15.20
CA LYS A 153 -4.84 17.07 -15.14
C LYS A 153 -4.40 16.02 -14.12
N LEU A 154 -3.09 15.91 -13.87
CA LEU A 154 -2.54 15.01 -12.88
C LEU A 154 -2.69 15.56 -11.46
N GLU A 155 -2.59 16.88 -11.27
CA GLU A 155 -2.87 17.55 -10.00
C GLU A 155 -4.34 17.41 -9.56
N GLU A 156 -5.26 17.34 -10.52
CA GLU A 156 -6.66 17.02 -10.28
C GLU A 156 -6.87 15.55 -9.81
N CYS A 157 -5.88 14.65 -9.98
CA CYS A 157 -5.98 13.28 -9.48
C CYS A 157 -5.78 13.27 -7.96
N SER A 158 -6.74 12.68 -7.23
CA SER A 158 -6.47 12.35 -5.83
C SER A 158 -5.76 10.98 -5.73
N ASN A 159 -4.78 10.92 -4.83
CA ASN A 159 -3.97 9.78 -4.37
C ASN A 159 -4.29 8.38 -4.97
N GLY A 160 -3.91 8.14 -6.24
CA GLY A 160 -4.02 6.82 -6.89
C GLY A 160 -5.32 6.51 -7.64
N GLU A 161 -6.19 7.48 -7.87
CA GLU A 161 -7.40 7.32 -8.72
C GLU A 161 -7.08 6.88 -10.17
N ALA A 162 -5.89 7.22 -10.65
CA ALA A 162 -5.39 6.85 -11.97
C ALA A 162 -4.46 5.62 -11.94
N SER A 163 -4.28 4.98 -10.78
CA SER A 163 -3.46 3.77 -10.66
C SER A 163 -4.03 2.64 -11.51
N GLY A 164 -3.21 2.08 -12.40
CA GLY A 164 -3.61 1.02 -13.33
C GLY A 164 -4.43 1.50 -14.53
N ALA A 165 -4.59 2.81 -14.73
CA ALA A 165 -5.22 3.37 -15.92
C ALA A 165 -4.40 3.14 -17.21
N LEU A 166 -3.08 3.10 -17.07
CA LEU A 166 -2.14 2.87 -18.17
C LEU A 166 -1.70 1.41 -18.22
N SER A 167 -1.68 0.84 -19.43
CA SER A 167 -1.00 -0.43 -19.70
C SER A 167 0.51 -0.32 -19.47
N ALA A 168 1.18 -1.46 -19.30
CA ALA A 168 2.64 -1.49 -19.12
C ALA A 168 3.40 -0.82 -20.29
N ILE A 169 2.89 -0.96 -21.53
CA ILE A 169 3.49 -0.37 -22.73
C ILE A 169 3.36 1.15 -22.69
N GLU A 170 2.17 1.67 -22.36
CA GLU A 170 1.92 3.12 -22.28
C GLU A 170 2.75 3.76 -21.15
N GLN A 171 2.92 3.07 -20.03
CA GLN A 171 3.80 3.53 -18.95
C GLN A 171 5.26 3.62 -19.41
N THR A 172 5.77 2.62 -20.15
CA THR A 172 7.13 2.67 -20.69
C THR A 172 7.28 3.82 -21.70
N GLN A 173 6.30 4.03 -22.59
CA GLN A 173 6.33 5.13 -23.55
C GLN A 173 6.28 6.50 -22.87
N LEU A 174 5.48 6.64 -21.80
CA LEU A 174 5.46 7.84 -20.98
C LEU A 174 6.83 8.07 -20.32
N MET A 175 7.45 7.03 -19.78
CA MET A 175 8.80 7.13 -19.21
C MET A 175 9.85 7.58 -20.23
N ASP A 176 9.80 7.05 -21.45
CA ASP A 176 10.69 7.48 -22.53
C ASP A 176 10.45 8.96 -22.91
N ALA A 177 9.19 9.40 -22.92
CA ALA A 177 8.82 10.80 -23.18
C ALA A 177 9.31 11.73 -22.07
N ILE A 178 9.13 11.35 -20.79
CA ILE A 178 9.63 12.09 -19.63
C ILE A 178 11.15 12.22 -19.71
N ARG A 179 11.86 11.13 -20.01
CA ARG A 179 13.32 11.16 -20.13
C ARG A 179 13.79 12.09 -21.24
N LYS A 180 13.19 12.01 -22.43
CA LYS A 180 13.49 12.91 -23.55
C LYS A 180 13.29 14.38 -23.16
N TYR A 181 12.20 14.69 -22.47
CA TYR A 181 11.92 16.05 -22.04
C TYR A 181 12.89 16.53 -20.95
N ALA A 182 13.26 15.67 -20.00
CA ALA A 182 14.22 15.98 -18.94
C ALA A 182 15.68 16.07 -19.42
N ASP A 183 16.00 15.50 -20.59
CA ASP A 183 17.31 15.59 -21.25
C ASP A 183 17.38 16.76 -22.24
N ASP A 184 16.26 17.40 -22.56
CA ASP A 184 16.20 18.54 -23.47
C ASP A 184 16.74 19.81 -22.80
N VAL A 185 17.72 20.45 -23.44
CA VAL A 185 18.42 21.65 -22.93
C VAL A 185 17.48 22.86 -22.95
N ASP A 186 16.50 22.88 -23.86
CA ASP A 186 15.54 23.97 -24.00
C ASP A 186 14.28 23.76 -23.13
N SER A 187 14.27 22.72 -22.28
CA SER A 187 13.14 22.45 -21.40
C SER A 187 13.01 23.47 -20.27
N ASP A 188 11.77 23.89 -20.00
CA ASP A 188 11.45 24.78 -18.87
C ASP A 188 11.53 24.01 -17.55
N LEU A 189 12.43 24.44 -16.66
CA LEU A 189 12.72 23.76 -15.40
C LEU A 189 11.51 23.74 -14.45
N GLU A 190 10.71 24.82 -14.42
CA GLU A 190 9.51 24.89 -13.59
C GLU A 190 8.46 23.88 -14.04
N THR A 191 8.23 23.79 -15.35
CA THR A 191 7.31 22.81 -15.95
C THR A 191 7.78 21.38 -15.71
N LEU A 192 9.08 21.12 -15.86
CA LEU A 192 9.67 19.81 -15.57
C LEU A 192 9.42 19.42 -14.11
N ASP A 193 9.71 20.31 -13.16
CA ASP A 193 9.54 20.03 -11.72
C ASP A 193 8.08 19.79 -11.33
N ALA A 194 7.17 20.65 -11.79
CA ALA A 194 5.75 20.49 -11.54
C ALA A 194 5.23 19.16 -12.11
N MET A 195 5.65 18.80 -13.32
CA MET A 195 5.27 17.54 -13.96
C MET A 195 5.79 16.31 -13.20
N LEU A 196 7.05 16.30 -12.76
CA LEU A 196 7.60 15.18 -12.00
C LEU A 196 6.87 14.98 -10.67
N VAL A 197 6.55 16.08 -9.97
CA VAL A 197 5.74 16.07 -8.74
C VAL A 197 4.32 15.55 -9.02
N ALA A 198 3.69 15.99 -10.09
CA ALA A 198 2.33 15.56 -10.43
C ALA A 198 2.28 14.07 -10.80
N VAL A 199 3.25 13.56 -11.56
CA VAL A 199 3.36 12.13 -11.92
C VAL A 199 3.51 11.25 -10.69
N VAL A 200 4.41 11.62 -9.76
CA VAL A 200 4.64 10.83 -8.53
C VAL A 200 3.40 10.86 -7.63
N THR A 201 2.73 12.00 -7.52
CA THR A 201 1.57 12.20 -6.63
C THR A 201 0.32 11.49 -7.15
N ALA A 202 0.10 11.50 -8.46
CA ALA A 202 -1.05 10.85 -9.09
C ALA A 202 -0.99 9.31 -9.08
N ARG A 203 0.20 8.73 -8.81
CA ARG A 203 0.47 7.27 -8.77
C ARG A 203 0.00 6.52 -10.03
N ILE A 204 0.26 7.09 -11.21
CA ILE A 204 -0.13 6.51 -12.50
C ILE A 204 0.80 5.37 -12.95
N LEU A 205 1.97 5.25 -12.34
CA LEU A 205 2.99 4.27 -12.69
C LEU A 205 2.85 3.01 -11.82
N SER A 206 3.10 1.86 -12.42
CA SER A 206 3.30 0.61 -11.67
C SER A 206 4.63 0.65 -10.91
N TYR A 207 4.77 -0.16 -9.85
CA TYR A 207 6.00 -0.27 -9.05
C TYR A 207 7.28 -0.33 -9.88
N ARG A 208 7.30 -1.14 -10.96
CA ARG A 208 8.48 -1.30 -11.81
C ARG A 208 8.85 -0.02 -12.56
N ASN A 209 7.86 0.67 -13.14
CA ASN A 209 8.12 1.91 -13.88
C ASN A 209 8.34 3.10 -12.94
N GLU A 210 7.72 3.05 -11.77
CA GLU A 210 7.96 4.02 -10.71
C GLU A 210 9.39 3.95 -10.19
N ASP A 211 9.95 2.74 -9.99
CA ASP A 211 11.38 2.60 -9.62
C ASP A 211 12.30 3.28 -10.64
N VAL A 212 12.06 3.05 -11.94
CA VAL A 212 12.81 3.69 -13.03
C VAL A 212 12.62 5.21 -13.02
N PHE A 213 11.40 5.68 -12.75
CA PHE A 213 11.09 7.10 -12.62
C PHE A 213 11.82 7.76 -11.44
N LEU A 214 11.83 7.12 -10.27
CA LEU A 214 12.52 7.65 -9.10
C LEU A 214 14.04 7.66 -9.29
N ARG A 215 14.60 6.65 -9.95
CA ARG A 215 16.02 6.64 -10.35
C ARG A 215 16.36 7.82 -11.26
N LEU A 216 15.51 8.12 -12.25
CA LEU A 216 15.67 9.30 -13.10
C LEU A 216 15.61 10.60 -12.27
N CYS A 217 14.68 10.69 -11.31
CA CYS A 217 14.59 11.86 -10.42
C CYS A 217 15.86 12.03 -9.59
N VAL A 218 16.44 10.94 -9.08
CA VAL A 218 17.73 10.97 -8.37
C VAL A 218 18.87 11.44 -9.30
N GLU A 219 18.97 10.87 -10.51
CA GLU A 219 19.97 11.26 -11.51
C GLU A 219 19.90 12.76 -11.84
N LYS A 220 18.68 13.30 -11.92
CA LYS A 220 18.40 14.72 -12.19
C LYS A 220 18.40 15.61 -10.95
N GLN A 221 18.82 15.09 -9.79
CA GLN A 221 18.90 15.80 -8.51
C GLN A 221 17.55 16.39 -8.05
N LYS A 222 16.44 15.76 -8.42
CA LYS A 222 15.07 16.14 -8.03
C LYS A 222 14.67 15.43 -6.74
N THR A 223 15.42 15.70 -5.68
CA THR A 223 15.30 15.03 -4.38
C THR A 223 13.95 15.26 -3.70
N ASN A 224 13.35 16.43 -3.91
CA ASN A 224 12.00 16.76 -3.45
C ASN A 224 10.93 15.74 -3.92
N VAL A 225 11.04 15.24 -5.16
CA VAL A 225 10.11 14.23 -5.71
C VAL A 225 10.25 12.91 -4.96
N VAL A 226 11.47 12.52 -4.60
CA VAL A 226 11.74 11.28 -3.86
C VAL A 226 11.27 11.39 -2.40
N GLU A 227 11.40 12.58 -1.78
CA GLU A 227 10.90 12.83 -0.43
C GLU A 227 9.36 12.76 -0.34
N ILE A 228 8.63 13.09 -1.41
CA ILE A 228 7.16 12.88 -1.47
C ILE A 228 6.81 11.39 -1.26
N VAL A 229 7.59 10.48 -1.86
CA VAL A 229 7.39 9.04 -1.72
C VAL A 229 7.66 8.59 -0.27
N LEU A 230 8.65 9.19 0.39
CA LEU A 230 8.99 8.91 1.78
C LEU A 230 7.93 9.36 2.78
N ASN A 231 7.18 10.41 2.47
CA ASN A 231 6.09 10.86 3.34
C ASN A 231 4.86 9.95 3.28
N ASP A 232 4.72 9.14 2.23
CA ASP A 232 3.62 8.18 2.10
C ASP A 232 4.01 6.78 2.61
N SER A 233 3.75 6.50 3.89
CA SER A 233 4.12 5.24 4.56
C SER A 233 3.57 3.98 3.89
N ALA A 234 2.50 4.07 3.10
CA ALA A 234 1.90 2.92 2.40
C ALA A 234 2.61 2.56 1.09
N ARG A 235 3.45 3.45 0.56
CA ARG A 235 4.16 3.24 -0.71
C ARG A 235 5.30 2.23 -0.56
N VAL A 236 5.36 1.27 -1.47
CA VAL A 236 6.50 0.36 -1.57
C VAL A 236 7.58 1.03 -2.40
N VAL A 237 8.80 1.04 -1.86
CA VAL A 237 9.98 1.70 -2.43
C VAL A 237 11.10 0.68 -2.52
N SER A 238 11.87 0.70 -3.59
CA SER A 238 13.01 -0.21 -3.74
C SER A 238 14.15 0.15 -2.80
N GLU A 239 14.96 -0.85 -2.46
CA GLU A 239 16.15 -0.66 -1.62
C GLU A 239 17.18 0.29 -2.25
N PHE A 240 17.23 0.37 -3.59
CA PHE A 240 18.07 1.36 -4.29
C PHE A 240 17.69 2.79 -3.92
N ILE A 241 16.39 3.12 -3.98
CA ILE A 241 15.91 4.45 -3.62
C ILE A 241 16.09 4.72 -2.13
N LEU A 242 15.89 3.72 -1.26
CA LEU A 242 16.18 3.86 0.18
C LEU A 242 17.68 4.15 0.42
N ALA A 243 18.60 3.52 -0.32
CA ALA A 243 20.03 3.81 -0.22
C ALA A 243 20.37 5.23 -0.69
N GLU A 244 19.77 5.72 -1.78
CA GLU A 244 19.93 7.10 -2.24
C GLU A 244 19.43 8.11 -1.20
N LEU A 245 18.35 7.79 -0.49
CA LEU A 245 17.84 8.63 0.60
C LEU A 245 18.77 8.63 1.82
N LEU A 246 19.41 7.51 2.14
CA LEU A 246 20.46 7.46 3.17
C LEU A 246 21.68 8.30 2.75
N LYS A 247 22.06 8.27 1.47
CA LYS A 247 23.13 9.12 0.94
C LYS A 247 22.80 10.61 1.09
N ILE A 248 21.57 11.00 0.75
CA ILE A 248 21.09 12.37 0.96
C ILE A 248 21.14 12.73 2.45
N ALA A 249 20.69 11.84 3.34
CA ALA A 249 20.71 12.06 4.79
C ALA A 249 22.15 12.25 5.32
N ALA A 250 23.14 11.52 4.79
CA ALA A 250 24.53 11.66 5.20
C ALA A 250 25.07 13.08 4.96
N GLY A 251 24.59 13.76 3.91
CA GLY A 251 24.93 15.15 3.61
C GLY A 251 24.21 16.20 4.47
N LYS A 252 23.20 15.82 5.27
CA LYS A 252 22.42 16.74 6.12
C LYS A 252 23.06 16.93 7.51
N PRO A 253 22.73 18.04 8.22
CA PRO A 253 23.05 18.22 9.64
C PRO A 253 22.48 17.09 10.51
N GLU A 254 23.04 16.91 11.71
CA GLU A 254 22.74 15.77 12.60
C GLU A 254 21.23 15.56 12.86
N ASP A 255 20.50 16.62 13.21
CA ASP A 255 19.06 16.53 13.51
C ASP A 255 18.23 16.12 12.27
N GLU A 256 18.48 16.76 11.12
CA GLU A 256 17.79 16.47 9.85
C GLU A 256 18.15 15.08 9.29
N ARG A 257 19.42 14.69 9.43
CA ARG A 257 19.91 13.35 9.09
C ARG A 257 19.15 12.31 9.90
N ARG A 258 19.06 12.51 11.22
CA ARG A 258 18.37 11.59 12.13
C ARG A 258 16.89 11.44 11.77
N GLU A 259 16.20 12.54 11.45
CA GLU A 259 14.81 12.49 11.00
C GLU A 259 14.66 11.66 9.72
N GLN A 260 15.49 11.92 8.70
CA GLN A 260 15.41 11.20 7.43
C GLN A 260 15.78 9.71 7.58
N VAL A 261 16.78 9.39 8.42
CA VAL A 261 17.11 7.99 8.74
C VAL A 261 15.93 7.30 9.41
N CYS A 262 15.21 7.97 10.32
CA CYS A 262 14.01 7.41 10.93
C CYS A 262 12.90 7.15 9.90
N GLN A 263 12.74 8.01 8.90
CA GLN A 263 11.78 7.80 7.80
C GLN A 263 12.15 6.56 6.96
N VAL A 264 13.43 6.33 6.69
CA VAL A 264 13.92 5.11 6.01
C VAL A 264 13.67 3.87 6.89
N LEU A 265 13.96 3.94 8.19
CA LEU A 265 13.70 2.83 9.12
C LEU A 265 12.21 2.51 9.29
N ALA A 266 11.32 3.48 9.09
CA ALA A 266 9.88 3.22 9.07
C ALA A 266 9.48 2.30 7.89
N ARG A 267 10.32 2.18 6.86
CA ARG A 267 10.10 1.31 5.69
C ARG A 267 10.57 -0.12 5.94
N ASN A 268 10.06 -1.01 5.10
CA ASN A 268 10.55 -2.39 5.05
C ASN A 268 11.63 -2.48 3.98
N PHE A 269 12.70 -3.20 4.28
CA PHE A 269 13.79 -3.48 3.36
C PHE A 269 14.29 -4.90 3.58
N SER A 270 14.73 -5.54 2.51
CA SER A 270 15.30 -6.88 2.56
C SER A 270 16.82 -6.79 2.71
N LYS A 271 17.41 -7.65 3.54
CA LYS A 271 18.85 -7.60 3.87
C LYS A 271 19.75 -7.58 2.62
N GLN A 272 19.63 -8.59 1.76
CA GLN A 272 20.53 -8.73 0.60
C GLN A 272 20.38 -7.59 -0.43
N PRO A 273 19.18 -7.25 -0.93
CA PRO A 273 19.02 -6.11 -1.85
C PRO A 273 19.50 -4.79 -1.25
N MET A 274 19.29 -4.57 0.05
CA MET A 274 19.77 -3.35 0.72
C MET A 274 21.29 -3.32 0.85
N THR A 275 21.94 -4.46 1.12
CA THR A 275 23.42 -4.57 1.12
C THR A 275 23.99 -4.23 -0.26
N GLU A 276 23.40 -4.77 -1.33
CA GLU A 276 23.83 -4.48 -2.71
C GLU A 276 23.62 -3.00 -3.05
N ALA A 277 22.44 -2.44 -2.76
CA ALA A 277 22.12 -1.05 -3.01
C ALA A 277 23.03 -0.07 -2.23
N THR A 278 23.24 -0.32 -0.93
CA THR A 278 24.11 0.55 -0.11
C THR A 278 25.58 0.45 -0.49
N ALA A 279 26.04 -0.69 -1.00
CA ALA A 279 27.39 -0.85 -1.53
C ALA A 279 27.61 -0.09 -2.85
N GLU A 280 26.57 0.01 -3.68
CA GLU A 280 26.58 0.74 -4.95
C GLU A 280 26.50 2.27 -4.75
N VAL A 281 25.65 2.71 -3.81
CA VAL A 281 25.23 4.12 -3.72
C VAL A 281 26.06 4.94 -2.72
N LEU A 282 26.34 4.37 -1.53
CA LEU A 282 27.02 5.08 -0.45
C LEU A 282 28.54 4.90 -0.51
N THR A 283 29.27 5.95 -0.16
CA THR A 283 30.68 5.87 0.19
C THR A 283 30.88 5.33 1.61
N VAL A 284 32.10 4.89 1.92
CA VAL A 284 32.45 4.37 3.25
C VAL A 284 32.26 5.43 4.33
N SER A 285 32.62 6.69 4.07
CA SER A 285 32.41 7.78 5.04
C SER A 285 30.92 8.04 5.29
N GLU A 286 30.11 8.14 4.24
CA GLU A 286 28.66 8.34 4.38
C GLU A 286 28.02 7.18 5.17
N SER A 287 28.46 5.95 4.92
CA SER A 287 28.03 4.77 5.68
C SER A 287 28.32 4.90 7.18
N ILE A 288 29.51 5.39 7.57
CA ILE A 288 29.85 5.63 8.98
C ILE A 288 28.98 6.72 9.60
N ASP A 289 28.72 7.80 8.87
CA ASP A 289 27.88 8.90 9.34
C ASP A 289 26.44 8.43 9.59
N ILE A 290 25.91 7.54 8.73
CA ILE A 290 24.60 6.90 8.92
C ILE A 290 24.61 5.90 10.08
N MET A 291 25.64 5.05 10.18
CA MET A 291 25.76 4.11 11.30
C MET A 291 25.78 4.82 12.65
N THR A 292 26.45 5.97 12.74
CA THR A 292 26.48 6.80 13.96
C THR A 292 25.06 7.20 14.37
N SER A 293 24.26 7.77 13.45
CA SER A 293 22.87 8.11 13.72
C SER A 293 22.01 6.89 14.08
N LEU A 294 22.25 5.73 13.48
CA LEU A 294 21.57 4.49 13.85
C LEU A 294 21.88 4.04 15.28
N THR A 295 23.13 4.21 15.75
CA THR A 295 23.47 3.88 17.15
C THR A 295 22.75 4.79 18.15
N GLU A 296 22.56 6.06 17.81
CA GLU A 296 21.82 7.02 18.65
C GLU A 296 20.33 6.67 18.70
N ILE A 297 19.73 6.41 17.53
CA ILE A 297 18.33 5.98 17.42
C ILE A 297 18.08 4.69 18.22
N TYR A 298 19.00 3.74 18.19
CA TYR A 298 18.89 2.51 18.97
C TYR A 298 18.85 2.79 20.48
N ARG A 299 19.70 3.70 20.96
CA ARG A 299 19.85 4.02 22.40
C ARG A 299 18.65 4.74 23.01
N GLU A 300 17.81 5.39 22.21
CA GLU A 300 16.68 6.19 22.70
C GLU A 300 15.43 5.38 23.10
N LEU A 301 15.42 4.06 22.89
CA LEU A 301 14.45 3.07 23.43
C LEU A 301 12.94 3.40 23.26
N SER A 302 12.57 4.39 22.46
CA SER A 302 11.18 4.89 22.39
C SER A 302 10.25 4.04 21.52
N LYS A 303 10.79 3.27 20.57
CA LYS A 303 10.03 2.40 19.65
C LYS A 303 10.83 1.13 19.31
N ILE A 304 10.48 0.00 19.95
CA ILE A 304 11.19 -1.30 19.83
C ILE A 304 11.38 -1.73 18.36
N ASP A 305 10.35 -1.58 17.52
CA ASP A 305 10.41 -1.99 16.10
C ASP A 305 11.45 -1.19 15.30
N ILE A 306 11.62 0.10 15.60
CA ILE A 306 12.59 0.96 14.93
C ILE A 306 14.01 0.61 15.40
N SER A 307 14.19 0.34 16.69
CA SER A 307 15.48 -0.10 17.25
C SER A 307 15.96 -1.42 16.60
N GLY A 308 15.05 -2.39 16.40
CA GLY A 308 15.40 -3.63 15.70
C GLY A 308 15.84 -3.40 14.25
N LYS A 309 15.12 -2.54 13.51
CA LYS A 309 15.49 -2.16 12.15
C LYS A 309 16.80 -1.35 12.09
N ALA A 310 17.09 -0.54 13.11
CA ALA A 310 18.35 0.19 13.20
C ALA A 310 19.54 -0.77 13.31
N LEU A 311 19.47 -1.79 14.17
CA LEU A 311 20.50 -2.84 14.25
C LEU A 311 20.65 -3.63 12.94
N ALA A 312 19.52 -3.97 12.31
CA ALA A 312 19.54 -4.66 11.02
C ALA A 312 20.25 -3.82 9.94
N LEU A 313 19.99 -2.50 9.90
CA LEU A 313 20.63 -1.59 8.95
C LEU A 313 22.12 -1.38 9.28
N ILE A 314 22.51 -1.28 10.56
CA ILE A 314 23.94 -1.27 10.96
C ILE A 314 24.63 -2.53 10.42
N THR A 315 24.01 -3.70 10.57
CA THR A 315 24.57 -4.97 10.06
C THR A 315 24.72 -4.94 8.55
N ILE A 316 23.72 -4.44 7.82
CA ILE A 316 23.77 -4.28 6.36
C ILE A 316 24.92 -3.37 5.92
N LEU A 317 25.10 -2.23 6.59
CA LEU A 317 26.18 -1.28 6.29
C LEU A 317 27.56 -1.85 6.61
N MET A 318 27.67 -2.64 7.69
CA MET A 318 28.89 -3.39 8.02
C MET A 318 29.19 -4.50 7.00
N ASP A 319 28.18 -5.22 6.52
CA ASP A 319 28.34 -6.24 5.47
C ASP A 319 28.79 -5.60 4.14
N ALA A 320 28.26 -4.41 3.82
CA ALA A 320 28.59 -3.68 2.59
C ALA A 320 29.98 -3.01 2.63
N HIS A 321 30.36 -2.39 3.76
CA HIS A 321 31.51 -1.48 3.83
C HIS A 321 32.54 -1.85 4.91
N GLY A 322 32.24 -2.78 5.82
CA GLY A 322 33.04 -3.05 7.02
C GLY A 322 34.48 -3.44 6.73
N SER A 323 34.73 -4.23 5.68
CA SER A 323 36.10 -4.58 5.27
C SER A 323 36.91 -3.34 4.88
N ARG A 324 36.33 -2.41 4.13
CA ARG A 324 36.98 -1.16 3.71
C ARG A 324 37.25 -0.24 4.90
N ILE A 325 36.33 -0.17 5.86
CA ILE A 325 36.51 0.61 7.11
C ILE A 325 37.75 0.11 7.87
N VAL A 326 37.94 -1.21 7.98
CA VAL A 326 39.09 -1.79 8.68
C VAL A 326 40.41 -1.45 7.98
N TYR A 327 40.44 -1.44 6.63
CA TYR A 327 41.66 -1.15 5.87
C TYR A 327 42.02 0.34 5.82
N GLU A 328 41.08 1.26 6.02
CA GLU A 328 41.31 2.70 5.93
C GLU A 328 41.48 3.36 7.31
N ASP A 329 42.72 3.44 7.80
CA ASP A 329 43.07 3.99 9.12
C ASP A 329 42.49 5.39 9.40
N LYS A 330 42.31 6.21 8.37
CA LYS A 330 41.73 7.57 8.48
C LYS A 330 40.27 7.56 8.91
N LEU A 331 39.56 6.44 8.74
CA LEU A 331 38.15 6.30 9.07
C LEU A 331 37.95 5.69 10.46
N HIS A 332 38.98 5.13 11.09
CA HIS A 332 38.88 4.48 12.41
C HIS A 332 38.41 5.45 13.49
N GLN A 333 38.88 6.70 13.46
CA GLN A 333 38.43 7.71 14.42
C GLN A 333 36.93 8.03 14.28
N LYS A 334 36.43 8.10 13.03
CA LYS A 334 34.99 8.29 12.78
C LYS A 334 34.17 7.07 13.21
N PHE A 335 34.71 5.87 12.98
CA PHE A 335 34.04 4.62 13.31
C PHE A 335 34.13 4.25 14.81
N ALA A 336 34.98 4.92 15.60
CA ALA A 336 35.23 4.58 17.00
C ALA A 336 33.95 4.54 17.85
N ALA A 337 33.02 5.49 17.66
CA ALA A 337 31.75 5.52 18.38
C ALA A 337 30.88 4.30 18.06
N VAL A 338 30.78 3.95 16.78
CA VAL A 338 30.04 2.77 16.31
C VAL A 338 30.69 1.47 16.80
N SER A 339 32.03 1.39 16.76
CA SER A 339 32.79 0.24 17.26
C SER A 339 32.57 0.02 18.76
N ASN A 340 32.64 1.07 19.58
CA ASN A 340 32.38 0.99 21.02
C ASN A 340 30.96 0.51 21.30
N PHE A 341 29.97 1.00 20.55
CA PHE A 341 28.60 0.52 20.64
C PHE A 341 28.47 -0.98 20.31
N ILE A 342 29.14 -1.46 19.25
CA ILE A 342 29.15 -2.89 18.90
C ILE A 342 29.77 -3.73 20.02
N ILE A 343 30.88 -3.27 20.61
CA ILE A 343 31.55 -3.95 21.74
C ILE A 343 30.62 -4.03 22.97
N GLU A 344 29.94 -2.92 23.30
CA GLU A 344 28.95 -2.88 24.39
C GLU A 344 27.83 -3.91 24.15
N MET A 345 27.29 -3.98 22.93
CA MET A 345 26.24 -4.93 22.55
C MET A 345 26.72 -6.39 22.62
N GLN A 346 27.93 -6.70 22.16
CA GLN A 346 28.51 -8.04 22.26
C GLN A 346 28.69 -8.48 23.73
N SER A 347 29.14 -7.56 24.59
CA SER A 347 29.27 -7.81 26.03
C SER A 347 27.91 -8.10 26.68
N LEU A 348 26.87 -7.37 26.26
CA LEU A 348 25.50 -7.58 26.75
C LEU A 348 24.95 -8.94 26.33
N VAL A 349 25.09 -9.32 25.06
CA VAL A 349 24.68 -10.64 24.55
C VAL A 349 25.40 -11.76 25.29
N GLY A 350 26.72 -11.63 25.51
CA GLY A 350 27.49 -12.61 26.28
C GLY A 350 27.07 -12.69 27.77
N THR A 351 26.48 -11.62 28.31
CA THR A 351 25.92 -11.63 29.66
C THR A 351 24.57 -12.33 29.71
N PHE A 352 23.69 -12.12 28.72
CA PHE A 352 22.44 -12.86 28.59
C PHE A 352 22.66 -14.35 28.37
N ALA A 353 23.60 -14.74 27.48
CA ALA A 353 23.92 -16.15 27.25
C ALA A 353 24.42 -16.86 28.53
N ARG A 354 25.23 -16.17 29.35
CA ARG A 354 25.65 -16.70 30.66
C ARG A 354 24.50 -16.81 31.65
N LEU A 355 23.55 -15.88 31.61
CA LEU A 355 22.37 -15.89 32.46
C LEU A 355 21.41 -17.01 32.06
N GLU A 356 21.19 -17.24 30.77
CA GLU A 356 20.42 -18.37 30.24
C GLU A 356 21.06 -19.71 30.65
N ALA A 357 22.37 -19.86 30.47
CA ALA A 357 23.08 -21.07 30.91
C ALA A 357 22.95 -21.29 32.43
N ALA A 358 23.06 -20.23 33.23
CA ALA A 358 22.87 -20.33 34.68
C ALA A 358 21.42 -20.70 35.07
N ILE A 359 20.41 -20.22 34.33
CA ILE A 359 19.01 -20.61 34.51
C ILE A 359 18.81 -22.08 34.15
N GLU A 360 19.37 -22.56 33.03
CA GLU A 360 19.31 -23.96 32.64
C GLU A 360 19.99 -24.87 33.68
N GLU A 361 21.18 -24.52 34.14
CA GLU A 361 21.91 -25.26 35.18
C GLU A 361 21.17 -25.30 36.54
N THR A 362 20.38 -24.26 36.85
CA THR A 362 19.56 -24.22 38.07
C THR A 362 18.17 -24.83 37.90
N SER A 363 17.74 -25.09 36.66
CA SER A 363 16.42 -25.68 36.36
C SER A 363 16.34 -27.19 36.65
N ASP A 364 17.47 -27.89 36.75
CA ASP A 364 17.56 -29.29 37.18
C ASP A 364 17.84 -29.44 38.69
N SER A 365 16.89 -29.05 39.54
CA SER A 365 16.83 -29.57 40.92
C SER A 365 15.46 -29.46 41.62
N LEU A 366 14.37 -29.72 40.88
CA LEU A 366 13.18 -30.28 41.51
C LEU A 366 12.99 -31.72 41.00
N PRO A 367 13.52 -32.74 41.72
CA PRO A 367 13.07 -34.09 41.45
C PRO A 367 11.56 -34.10 41.71
N ALA A 368 10.79 -34.47 40.68
CA ALA A 368 9.40 -34.87 40.79
C ALA A 368 9.30 -36.13 41.67
N SER A 369 9.59 -35.98 42.95
CA SER A 369 9.19 -36.96 43.95
C SER A 369 7.69 -36.79 44.12
N ASN A 370 6.93 -37.82 43.76
CA ASN A 370 5.53 -37.95 44.13
C ASN A 370 5.43 -37.94 45.65
N VAL A 371 5.38 -36.76 46.27
CA VAL A 371 5.01 -36.62 47.69
C VAL A 371 3.48 -36.72 47.74
N VAL A 372 2.99 -37.95 47.84
CA VAL A 372 1.61 -38.20 48.28
C VAL A 372 1.54 -37.87 49.77
N ILE A 373 1.08 -36.66 50.11
CA ILE A 373 0.72 -36.34 51.49
C ILE A 373 -0.61 -37.05 51.77
N ARG A 374 -0.56 -38.22 52.43
CA ARG A 374 -1.76 -38.82 53.03
C ARG A 374 -2.15 -38.00 54.25
N ILE A 375 -3.17 -37.16 54.10
CA ILE A 375 -3.89 -36.58 55.23
C ILE A 375 -4.73 -37.71 55.83
N ASN A 376 -4.34 -38.24 56.99
CA ASN A 376 -5.21 -39.08 57.79
C ASN A 376 -6.20 -38.17 58.53
N PRO A 377 -7.52 -38.24 58.24
CA PRO A 377 -8.49 -37.48 59.02
C PRO A 377 -8.51 -38.01 60.46
N ILE A 378 -8.23 -37.13 61.41
CA ILE A 378 -8.44 -37.39 62.83
C ILE A 378 -9.95 -37.33 63.06
N ALA A 379 -10.58 -38.48 63.32
CA ALA A 379 -11.95 -38.52 63.80
C ALA A 379 -12.01 -37.91 65.20
N HIS A 380 -12.58 -36.71 65.33
CA HIS A 380 -12.94 -36.20 66.65
C HIS A 380 -14.10 -37.06 67.19
N PRO A 381 -13.97 -37.63 68.40
CA PRO A 381 -15.09 -38.33 69.02
C PRO A 381 -16.19 -37.31 69.33
N ILE A 382 -17.36 -37.54 68.72
CA ILE A 382 -18.59 -36.84 69.06
C ILE A 382 -19.02 -37.37 70.43
N ASN A 383 -18.75 -36.62 71.49
CA ASN A 383 -19.38 -36.86 72.79
C ASN A 383 -20.82 -36.35 72.71
N TRP A 384 -21.77 -37.28 72.90
CA TRP A 384 -23.18 -37.00 73.18
C TRP A 384 -23.35 -36.55 74.64
#